data_AF-A0A7I9VJG9-F1
#
_entry.id   AF-A0A7I9VJG9-F1
#
_cell.length_a   1.000
_cell.length_b   1.000
_cell.length_c   1.000
_cell.angle_alpha   90.00
_cell.angle_beta   90.00
_cell.angle_gamma   90.00
#
_symmetry.space_group_name_H-M   'P 1'
#
loop_
_entity.id
_entity.type
_entity.pdbx_description
1 polymer ?
#
loop_
_entity_poly.entity_id
_entity_poly.type
_entity_poly.pdbx_seq_one_letter_code
_entity_poly.pdbx_strand_id
1 'polypeptide(L)' 'MGQLYDAKLKVEQIIREKNLKESEIKGALSLKSGLLLALVNPATPDDAGKLEKLAAAVKAVLNTDL' A
#
# COMPACT_ATOMS: atom_id res chain seq x y z
N MET A 1 4.89 -2.07 15.91
CA MET A 1 4.59 -1.33 14.66
C MET A 1 3.25 -1.83 14.17
N GLY A 2 2.43 -0.95 13.59
CA GLY A 2 1.12 -1.34 13.05
C GLY A 2 1.30 -2.09 11.73
N GLN A 3 0.59 -3.21 11.58
CA GLN A 3 0.55 -4.01 10.35
C GLN A 3 0.24 -3.19 9.10
N LEU A 4 -0.63 -2.17 9.20
CA LEU A 4 -0.96 -1.30 8.08
C LEU A 4 0.22 -0.41 7.65
N TYR A 5 1.01 0.05 8.61
CA TYR A 5 2.21 0.82 8.33
C TYR A 5 3.32 -0.07 7.75
N ASP A 6 3.49 -1.29 8.26
CA ASP A 6 4.43 -2.26 7.70
C ASP A 6 4.06 -2.66 6.26
N ALA A 7 2.76 -2.85 5.99
CA ALA A 7 2.23 -3.09 4.66
C ALA A 7 2.55 -1.93 3.69
N LYS A 8 2.38 -0.67 4.14
CA LYS A 8 2.80 0.51 3.37
C LYS A 8 4.30 0.47 3.04
N LEU A 9 5.16 0.17 4.02
CA LEU A 9 6.61 0.12 3.82
C LEU A 9 7.00 -0.95 2.80
N LYS A 10 6.39 -2.15 2.87
CA LYS A 10 6.57 -3.21 1.87
C LYS A 10 6.19 -2.75 0.46
N VAL A 11 5.05 -2.08 0.31
CA VAL A 11 4.64 -1.51 -0.98
C VAL A 11 5.66 -0.52 -1.51
N GLU A 12 6.14 0.41 -0.67
CA GLU A 12 7.17 1.39 -1.06
C GLU A 12 8.48 0.71 -1.48
N GLN A 13 8.86 -0.37 -0.80
CA GLN A 13 10.01 -1.18 -1.18
C GLN A 13 9.83 -1.82 -2.56
N ILE A 14 8.69 -2.48 -2.81
CA ILE A 14 8.38 -3.11 -4.11
C ILE A 14 8.42 -2.08 -5.24
N ILE A 15 7.86 -0.89 -5.02
CA ILE A 15 7.87 0.21 -6.00
C ILE A 15 9.31 0.61 -6.35
N ARG A 16 10.19 0.73 -5.34
CA ARG A 16 11.60 1.08 -5.53
C ARG A 16 12.36 -0.03 -6.25
N GLU A 17 12.16 -1.28 -5.85
CA GLU A 17 12.81 -2.44 -6.47
C GLU A 17 12.43 -2.59 -7.96
N LYS A 18 11.18 -2.28 -8.32
CA LYS A 18 10.71 -2.32 -9.70
C LYS A 18 10.99 -1.02 -10.49
N ASN A 19 11.66 -0.03 -9.87
CA ASN A 19 11.95 1.28 -10.46
C ASN A 19 10.70 1.97 -11.04
N LEU A 20 9.56 1.82 -10.35
CA LEU A 20 8.29 2.37 -10.78
C LEU A 20 8.14 3.82 -10.31
N LYS A 21 7.33 4.60 -11.03
CA LYS A 21 6.99 5.97 -10.63
C LYS A 21 6.13 5.94 -9.36
N GLU A 22 6.75 6.30 -8.25
CA GLU A 22 6.16 6.19 -6.91
C GLU A 22 4.83 6.95 -6.76
N SER A 23 4.72 8.16 -7.33
CA SER A 23 3.49 8.97 -7.27
C SER A 23 2.33 8.33 -8.03
N GLU A 24 2.57 7.79 -9.23
CA GLU A 24 1.56 7.14 -10.06
C GLU A 24 1.04 5.86 -9.38
N ILE A 25 1.95 5.02 -8.89
CA ILE A 25 1.57 3.78 -8.21
C ILE A 25 0.86 4.06 -6.89
N LYS A 26 1.37 4.97 -6.04
CA LYS A 26 0.70 5.33 -4.78
C LYS A 26 -0.70 5.90 -5.03
N GLY A 27 -0.87 6.70 -6.08
CA GLY A 27 -2.17 7.20 -6.51
C GLY A 27 -3.11 6.06 -6.93
N ALA A 28 -2.64 5.16 -7.79
CA ALA A 28 -3.41 4.01 -8.26
C ALA A 28 -3.82 3.06 -7.12
N LEU A 29 -2.89 2.75 -6.21
CA LEU A 29 -3.16 1.95 -5.03
C LEU A 29 -4.16 2.62 -4.10
N SER A 30 -4.05 3.94 -3.90
CA SER A 30 -4.99 4.68 -3.05
C SER A 30 -6.40 4.70 -3.64
N LEU A 31 -6.52 4.85 -4.97
CA LEU A 31 -7.81 4.79 -5.68
C LEU A 31 -8.43 3.39 -5.62
N LYS A 32 -7.63 2.33 -5.75
CA LYS A 32 -8.10 0.93 -5.71
C LYS A 32 -8.47 0.45 -4.31
N SER A 33 -7.64 0.74 -3.33
CA SER A 33 -7.86 0.31 -1.94
C SER A 33 -8.85 1.19 -1.18
N GLY A 34 -9.13 2.40 -1.68
CA GLY A 34 -9.85 3.43 -0.94
C GLY A 34 -9.09 3.96 0.29
N LEU A 35 -7.80 3.65 0.39
CA LEU A 35 -6.91 4.04 1.48
C LEU A 35 -5.84 4.99 0.95
N LEU A 36 -5.81 6.22 1.45
CA LEU A 36 -4.74 7.16 1.14
C LEU A 36 -3.43 6.72 1.83
N LEU A 37 -2.57 6.02 1.09
CA LEU A 37 -1.27 5.51 1.58
C LEU A 37 -0.37 6.61 2.16
N ALA A 38 -0.49 7.84 1.65
CA ALA A 38 0.23 9.01 2.14
C ALA A 38 -0.16 9.39 3.58
N LEU A 39 -1.38 9.04 4.03
CA LEU A 39 -1.89 9.33 5.37
C LEU A 39 -1.61 8.20 6.37
N VAL A 40 -1.15 7.03 5.90
CA VAL A 40 -0.77 5.92 6.77
C VAL A 40 0.58 6.24 7.42
N ASN A 41 0.55 6.33 8.75
CA ASN A 41 1.68 6.63 9.61
C ASN A 41 1.81 5.58 10.74
N PRO A 42 2.91 5.57 11.51
CA PRO A 42 3.12 4.57 12.57
C PRO A 42 2.04 4.56 13.68
N ALA A 43 1.30 5.67 13.84
CA ALA A 43 0.22 5.80 14.82
C ALA A 43 -1.16 5.43 14.24
N THR A 44 -1.23 5.08 12.96
CA THR A 44 -2.48 4.68 12.31
C THR A 44 -2.88 3.30 12.86
N PRO A 45 -4.08 3.16 13.43
CA PRO A 45 -4.51 1.89 13.99
C PRO A 45 -4.66 0.84 12.89
N ASP A 46 -4.36 -0.40 13.25
CA ASP A 46 -4.54 -1.53 12.37
C ASP A 46 -6.02 -1.80 12.14
N ASP A 47 -6.34 -2.10 10.89
CA ASP A 47 -7.68 -2.35 10.42
C ASP A 47 -7.58 -3.46 9.37
N ALA A 48 -8.10 -4.63 9.70
CA ALA A 48 -8.03 -5.81 8.85
C ALA A 48 -8.66 -5.55 7.46
N GLY A 49 -9.76 -4.79 7.42
CA GLY A 49 -10.41 -4.46 6.16
C GLY A 49 -9.58 -3.53 5.27
N LYS A 50 -8.81 -2.60 5.86
CA LYS A 50 -7.85 -1.76 5.11
C LYS A 50 -6.66 -2.56 4.60
N LEU A 51 -6.18 -3.52 5.39
CA LEU A 51 -5.10 -4.43 4.98
C LEU A 51 -5.52 -5.30 3.79
N GLU A 52 -6.69 -5.91 3.85
CA GLU A 52 -7.22 -6.74 2.75
C GLU A 52 -7.42 -5.91 1.47
N LYS A 53 -7.98 -4.69 1.59
CA LYS A 53 -8.13 -3.77 0.45
C LYS A 53 -6.79 -3.34 -0.13
N LEU A 54 -5.79 -3.10 0.72
CA LEU A 54 -4.45 -2.76 0.26
C LEU A 54 -3.80 -3.95 -0.46
N ALA A 55 -3.87 -5.16 0.10
CA ALA A 55 -3.34 -6.37 -0.52
C ALA A 55 -4.00 -6.64 -1.89
N ALA A 56 -5.33 -6.51 -1.98
CA ALA A 56 -6.05 -6.63 -3.24
C ALA A 56 -5.65 -5.56 -4.26
N ALA A 57 -5.44 -4.31 -3.82
CA ALA A 57 -4.96 -3.23 -4.68
C ALA A 57 -3.53 -3.48 -5.18
N VAL A 58 -2.63 -3.96 -4.32
CA VAL A 58 -1.26 -4.33 -4.68
C VAL A 58 -1.26 -5.44 -5.73
N LYS A 59 -2.08 -6.47 -5.53
CA LYS A 59 -2.25 -7.53 -6.54
C LYS A 59 -2.77 -6.99 -7.87
N ALA A 60 -3.73 -6.07 -7.84
CA ALA A 60 -4.30 -5.50 -9.06
C ALA A 60 -3.38 -4.53 -9.81
N VAL A 61 -2.58 -3.73 -9.10
CA VAL A 61 -1.75 -2.65 -9.68
C VAL A 61 -0.33 -3.11 -9.96
N LEU A 62 0.26 -3.88 -9.03
CA LEU A 62 1.66 -4.30 -9.08
C LEU A 62 1.83 -5.76 -9.51
N ASN A 63 0.72 -6.49 -9.68
CA ASN A 63 0.69 -7.91 -10.06
C ASN A 63 1.60 -8.77 -9.15
N THR A 64 1.57 -8.46 -7.85
CA THR A 64 2.36 -9.12 -6.79
C THR A 64 1.52 -9.24 -5.53
N ASP A 65 1.85 -10.22 -4.67
CA ASP A 65 1.26 -10.35 -3.35
C ASP A 65 2.09 -9.57 -2.29
N LEU A 66 1.45 -9.25 -1.16
CA LEU A 66 1.98 -8.37 -0.09
C LEU A 66 2.44 -9.14 1.16
#